data_AF-A0A9P1MNK4-F1
#
_entry.id   AF-A0A9P1MNK4-F1
#
_cell.length_a   1.000
_cell.length_b   1.000
_cell.length_c   1.000
_cell.angle_alpha   90.00
_cell.angle_beta   90.00
_cell.angle_gamma   90.00
#
_symmetry.space_group_name_H-M   'P 1'
#
loop_
_entity.id
_entity.type
_entity.pdbx_description
1 polymer ?
#
loop_
_entity_poly.entity_id
_entity_poly.type
_entity_poly.pdbx_seq_one_letter_code
_entity_poly.pdbx_strand_id
1 'polypeptide(L)'
;MKWSKCNIDIIQENVPSDTSDLRRMGLTAEEEKEVNYYMEKLAELSNKRHPQSTTNEKQTSLSQQKWASRRMKDDTHVDVLNPEENGKFFQGDIVLFPSQAKAIYENALQDGKGRVKRKFIGDPTRRWDPTRPIPYGFDGSHTSREQRIIELALEHWHNITCLNFVRADEDVPSRIVFTDVDGCASNVGKSPNGGDQLVSLAPECIRLGVIAHEVAHALGFWHEQSRPDRDQFVNVRWENIDKDSKGQFLREYPEDVDNAGVPYDYGSIMHYRSKAFSRFDDLFTITTFVSDYQKTIGQRDQLSFNDIRLMNKIYCSNVCSRKLPCQRGGYTDPRRCDRCRCPDGFTGQFCEQVMPGYGSTCGGKISVGSDWTRISSPGYPKDFKEGQECSWLLQAPSEQIVEFQFVGEFEMYCKVRHSLCMDYVEVRNSTDFANTGMRYCCYGTPQTKIRSATQDMVILFRSFYRGGKGFEARARAVPLQGTWRSWSPWTPCTASCGACGSRMRVRTCPPGAACSGSPVETQTCNVHACTGLCATRKTEEAECSGFLGLFSGIRCKKDRTVMAPCQNACCPGFTVVAGRCVRL
;
A
#
# COMPACT_ATOMS: atom_id res chain seq x y z
N MET A 1 23.97 63.55 10.53
CA MET A 1 25.04 62.95 9.72
C MET A 1 24.48 61.71 9.04
N LYS A 2 24.65 61.64 7.72
CA LYS A 2 24.12 60.61 6.82
C LYS A 2 24.84 59.28 7.07
N TRP A 3 24.10 58.18 7.16
CA TRP A 3 24.62 56.85 6.90
C TRP A 3 24.19 56.45 5.50
N SER A 4 25.18 56.29 4.63
CA SER A 4 25.08 55.94 3.21
C SER A 4 24.57 54.51 3.06
N LYS A 5 23.55 54.33 2.21
CA LYS A 5 23.13 53.03 1.69
C LYS A 5 24.25 52.45 0.83
N CYS A 6 24.63 51.20 1.11
CA CYS A 6 25.32 50.35 0.15
C CYS A 6 24.24 49.44 -0.45
N ASN A 7 23.84 49.71 -1.69
CA ASN A 7 23.06 48.77 -2.49
C ASN A 7 24.05 47.73 -3.02
N ILE A 8 23.93 46.49 -2.55
CA ILE A 8 24.41 45.32 -3.30
C ILE A 8 23.21 44.90 -4.13
N ASP A 9 23.28 45.12 -5.43
CA ASP A 9 22.34 44.58 -6.40
C ASP A 9 22.48 43.06 -6.38
N ILE A 10 21.61 42.39 -5.63
CA ILE A 10 21.35 40.96 -5.84
C ILE A 10 20.58 40.91 -7.16
N ILE A 11 21.24 40.42 -8.20
CA ILE A 11 20.59 39.96 -9.42
C ILE A 11 19.72 38.77 -8.99
N GLN A 12 18.47 39.05 -8.61
CA GLN A 12 17.43 38.04 -8.62
C GLN A 12 17.17 37.75 -10.10
N GLU A 13 17.65 36.61 -10.59
CA GLU A 13 17.10 36.05 -11.81
C GLU A 13 15.60 35.85 -11.58
N ASN A 14 14.80 36.61 -12.34
CA ASN A 14 13.36 36.48 -12.37
C ASN A 14 13.00 35.08 -12.86
N VAL A 15 12.72 34.14 -11.95
CA VAL A 15 12.05 32.89 -12.29
C VAL A 15 10.61 33.25 -12.71
N PRO A 16 10.19 33.01 -13.96
CA PRO A 16 8.84 33.34 -14.40
C PRO A 16 7.80 32.56 -13.58
N SER A 17 6.73 33.21 -13.16
CA SER A 17 5.60 32.61 -12.42
C SER A 17 4.75 31.61 -13.23
N ASP A 18 5.28 31.15 -14.37
CA ASP A 18 4.64 30.28 -15.37
C ASP A 18 5.51 29.05 -15.68
N THR A 19 6.43 28.72 -14.76
CA THR A 19 7.22 27.49 -14.78
C THR A 19 6.40 26.37 -14.17
N SER A 20 6.24 25.28 -14.93
CA SER A 20 5.49 24.10 -14.50
C SER A 20 6.27 23.32 -13.43
N ASP A 21 5.54 22.56 -12.62
CA ASP A 21 6.09 21.82 -11.48
C ASP A 21 7.20 20.85 -11.93
N LEU A 22 7.07 20.21 -13.10
CA LEU A 22 8.10 19.35 -13.69
C LEU A 22 9.41 20.10 -14.02
N ARG A 23 9.32 21.32 -14.56
CA ARG A 23 10.50 22.16 -14.82
C ARG A 23 11.16 22.61 -13.52
N ARG A 24 10.37 22.89 -12.49
CA ARG A 24 10.89 23.18 -11.16
C ARG A 24 11.50 21.96 -10.48
N MET A 25 11.07 20.75 -10.86
CA MET A 25 11.65 19.47 -10.47
C MET A 25 12.89 19.06 -11.31
N GLY A 26 13.43 19.98 -12.13
CA GLY A 26 14.71 19.81 -12.82
C GLY A 26 14.64 19.26 -14.24
N LEU A 27 13.43 19.10 -14.82
CA LEU A 27 13.29 18.71 -16.22
C LEU A 27 13.48 19.92 -17.15
N THR A 28 14.11 19.71 -18.30
CA THR A 28 14.10 20.69 -19.41
C THR A 28 12.70 20.79 -20.03
N ALA A 29 12.45 21.84 -20.82
CA ALA A 29 11.16 22.02 -21.49
C ALA A 29 10.87 20.89 -22.51
N GLU A 30 11.91 20.38 -23.17
CA GLU A 30 11.83 19.24 -24.08
C GLU A 30 11.48 17.95 -23.34
N GLU A 31 12.16 17.68 -22.21
CA GLU A 31 11.92 16.49 -21.39
C GLU A 31 10.52 16.51 -20.77
N GLU A 32 10.07 17.67 -20.26
CA GLU A 32 8.71 17.84 -19.75
C GLU A 32 7.67 17.47 -20.83
N LYS A 33 7.86 17.97 -22.06
CA LYS A 33 6.94 17.70 -23.17
C LYS A 33 6.89 16.21 -23.49
N GLU A 34 8.02 15.51 -23.44
CA GLU A 34 8.09 14.07 -23.66
C GLU A 34 7.41 13.28 -22.54
N VAL A 35 7.66 13.64 -21.27
CA VAL A 35 7.02 13.00 -20.11
C VAL A 35 5.50 13.20 -20.15
N ASN A 36 5.03 14.42 -20.37
CA ASN A 36 3.60 14.73 -20.47
C ASN A 36 2.93 13.96 -21.60
N TYR A 37 3.59 13.84 -22.76
CA TYR A 37 3.09 13.03 -23.87
C TYR A 37 2.84 11.57 -23.46
N TYR A 38 3.80 10.93 -22.79
CA TYR A 38 3.64 9.54 -22.36
C TYR A 38 2.62 9.39 -21.21
N MET A 39 2.55 10.35 -20.29
CA MET A 39 1.54 10.39 -19.22
C MET A 39 0.12 10.46 -19.77
N GLU A 40 -0.13 11.32 -20.76
CA GLU A 40 -1.42 11.39 -21.46
C GLU A 40 -1.75 10.06 -22.15
N LYS A 41 -0.77 9.46 -22.83
CA LYS A 41 -0.95 8.15 -23.50
C LYS A 41 -1.27 7.03 -22.52
N LEU A 42 -0.67 7.03 -21.34
CA LEU A 42 -0.97 6.08 -20.26
C LEU A 42 -2.39 6.28 -19.71
N ALA A 43 -2.80 7.54 -19.52
CA ALA A 43 -4.16 7.88 -19.08
C ALA A 43 -5.21 7.42 -20.11
N GLU A 44 -4.98 7.69 -21.41
CA GLU A 44 -5.81 7.21 -22.51
C GLU A 44 -5.91 5.67 -22.52
N LEU A 45 -4.76 4.99 -22.40
CA LEU A 45 -4.69 3.52 -22.40
C LEU A 45 -5.46 2.93 -21.22
N SER A 46 -5.29 3.49 -20.03
CA SER A 46 -5.98 3.04 -18.82
C SER A 46 -7.50 3.25 -18.92
N ASN A 47 -7.94 4.42 -19.42
CA ASN A 47 -9.35 4.71 -19.66
C ASN A 47 -9.98 3.78 -20.71
N LYS A 48 -9.22 3.40 -21.75
CA LYS A 48 -9.67 2.42 -22.76
C LYS A 48 -9.82 1.02 -22.17
N ARG A 49 -8.92 0.60 -21.26
CA ARG A 49 -8.97 -0.70 -20.57
C ARG A 49 -10.08 -0.78 -19.52
N HIS A 50 -10.36 0.35 -18.87
CA HIS A 50 -11.29 0.45 -17.76
C HIS A 50 -12.26 1.63 -17.97
N PRO A 51 -13.27 1.52 -18.84
CA PRO A 51 -14.23 2.60 -19.06
C PRO A 51 -15.09 2.86 -17.80
N GLN A 52 -15.45 4.13 -17.53
CA GLN A 52 -16.40 4.45 -16.46
C GLN A 52 -17.86 4.18 -16.90
N SER A 53 -18.68 3.68 -15.97
CA SER A 53 -20.14 3.53 -16.20
C SER A 53 -20.83 4.88 -16.02
N THR A 54 -21.65 5.29 -17.00
CA THR A 54 -22.31 6.62 -17.06
C THR A 54 -23.65 6.71 -16.32
N THR A 55 -24.03 5.73 -15.49
CA THR A 55 -25.36 5.74 -14.84
C THR A 55 -25.35 6.46 -13.47
N ASN A 56 -26.06 7.60 -13.44
CA ASN A 56 -26.62 8.33 -12.28
C ASN A 56 -25.69 9.10 -11.33
N GLU A 57 -25.01 10.12 -11.84
CA GLU A 57 -24.33 11.16 -11.04
C GLU A 57 -25.27 12.12 -10.28
N LYS A 58 -26.59 12.11 -10.55
CA LYS A 58 -27.53 13.11 -10.01
C LYS A 58 -28.31 12.70 -8.75
N GLN A 59 -28.24 11.45 -8.29
CA GLN A 59 -29.07 10.98 -7.17
C GLN A 59 -28.34 10.90 -5.81
N THR A 60 -27.01 10.96 -5.79
CA THR A 60 -26.20 10.80 -4.58
C THR A 60 -25.99 12.08 -3.77
N SER A 61 -26.29 13.27 -4.32
CA SER A 61 -26.08 14.55 -3.63
C SER A 61 -27.09 14.83 -2.51
N LEU A 62 -28.31 14.28 -2.58
CA LEU A 62 -29.38 14.55 -1.62
C LEU A 62 -29.40 13.61 -0.41
N SER A 63 -28.84 12.39 -0.53
CA SER A 63 -28.69 11.49 0.61
C SER A 63 -27.55 11.91 1.54
N GLN A 64 -26.58 12.69 1.02
CA GLN A 64 -25.40 13.18 1.74
C GLN A 64 -25.72 14.12 2.91
N GLN A 65 -26.77 14.94 2.82
CA GLN A 65 -27.11 15.89 3.88
C GLN A 65 -27.75 15.24 5.12
N LYS A 66 -28.31 14.02 5.00
CA LYS A 66 -29.06 13.39 6.10
C LYS A 66 -28.21 12.49 7.03
N TRP A 67 -27.03 12.05 6.61
CA TRP A 67 -26.17 11.18 7.43
C TRP A 67 -25.05 11.91 8.18
N ALA A 68 -24.82 13.19 7.90
CA ALA A 68 -23.79 14.01 8.54
C ALA A 68 -24.07 14.35 10.02
N SER A 69 -25.29 14.14 10.51
CA SER A 69 -25.73 14.61 11.85
C SER A 69 -25.53 13.61 13.00
N ARG A 70 -24.85 12.47 12.79
CA ARG A 70 -24.60 11.45 13.84
C ARG A 70 -23.18 10.84 13.81
N ARG A 71 -22.13 11.65 13.76
CA ARG A 71 -20.74 11.17 13.96
C ARG A 71 -20.02 12.04 14.98
N MET A 72 -19.16 11.41 15.78
CA MET A 72 -18.20 12.10 16.65
C MET A 72 -17.43 13.13 15.81
N LYS A 73 -17.35 14.36 16.32
CA LYS A 73 -16.66 15.47 15.65
C LYS A 73 -15.17 15.11 15.53
N ASP A 74 -14.72 14.98 14.29
CA ASP A 74 -13.31 15.04 13.93
C ASP A 74 -12.85 16.49 14.12
N ASP A 75 -11.64 16.69 14.64
CA ASP A 75 -11.09 18.03 14.75
C ASP A 75 -11.00 18.65 13.36
N THR A 76 -11.47 19.89 13.28
CA THR A 76 -11.60 20.68 12.06
C THR A 76 -10.24 20.93 11.43
N HIS A 77 -9.83 20.11 10.47
CA HIS A 77 -8.93 20.51 9.40
C HIS A 77 -9.48 20.00 8.06
N VAL A 78 -9.51 20.93 7.12
CA VAL A 78 -9.98 20.86 5.73
C VAL A 78 -9.50 19.59 5.02
N ASP A 79 -10.28 19.09 4.06
CA ASP A 79 -9.93 17.99 3.14
C ASP A 79 -8.58 18.26 2.45
N VAL A 80 -7.49 17.85 3.09
CA VAL A 80 -6.18 17.79 2.45
C VAL A 80 -6.08 16.39 1.85
N LEU A 81 -6.19 16.29 0.52
CA LEU A 81 -5.78 15.10 -0.22
C LEU A 81 -4.42 14.63 0.33
N ASN A 82 -4.18 13.32 0.43
CA ASN A 82 -2.85 12.83 0.81
C ASN A 82 -1.83 13.46 -0.16
N PRO A 83 -0.80 14.19 0.30
CA PRO A 83 0.05 14.97 -0.60
C PRO A 83 0.81 14.08 -1.60
N GLU A 84 1.04 12.81 -1.24
CA GLU A 84 1.65 11.75 -2.08
C GLU A 84 0.67 11.18 -3.14
N GLU A 85 -0.64 11.48 -3.05
CA GLU A 85 -1.70 10.90 -3.90
C GLU A 85 -2.50 12.00 -4.63
N ASN A 86 -1.85 13.12 -4.98
CA ASN A 86 -2.50 14.30 -5.56
C ASN A 86 -2.78 14.21 -7.09
N GLY A 87 -2.20 13.20 -7.75
CA GLY A 87 -2.47 12.82 -9.15
C GLY A 87 -1.69 13.60 -10.20
N LYS A 88 -0.84 14.55 -9.80
CA LYS A 88 -0.02 15.36 -10.71
C LYS A 88 1.14 14.57 -11.32
N PHE A 89 1.82 13.78 -10.50
CA PHE A 89 2.97 12.97 -10.93
C PHE A 89 2.55 11.53 -11.26
N PHE A 90 3.46 10.76 -11.86
CA PHE A 90 3.22 9.34 -12.08
C PHE A 90 3.11 8.63 -10.73
N GLN A 91 2.11 7.78 -10.60
CA GLN A 91 1.74 7.18 -9.32
C GLN A 91 1.64 8.22 -8.18
N GLY A 92 1.19 9.44 -8.46
CA GLY A 92 0.94 10.47 -7.44
C GLY A 92 2.15 11.33 -7.09
N ASP A 93 3.32 10.74 -6.89
CA ASP A 93 4.54 11.36 -6.33
C ASP A 93 5.83 11.04 -7.11
N ILE A 94 5.76 10.29 -8.22
CA ILE A 94 6.95 9.91 -9.00
C ILE A 94 7.17 10.85 -10.18
N VAL A 95 8.27 11.61 -10.12
CA VAL A 95 8.77 12.38 -11.25
C VAL A 95 9.55 11.45 -12.18
N LEU A 96 8.99 11.16 -13.36
CA LEU A 96 9.63 10.27 -14.34
C LEU A 96 10.69 11.00 -15.16
N PHE A 97 11.81 10.33 -15.43
CA PHE A 97 12.67 10.71 -16.56
C PHE A 97 11.99 10.32 -17.89
N PRO A 98 12.29 11.00 -19.01
CA PRO A 98 11.69 10.70 -20.30
C PRO A 98 11.84 9.24 -20.73
N SER A 99 13.02 8.66 -20.53
CA SER A 99 13.31 7.26 -20.83
C SER A 99 12.47 6.29 -19.98
N GLN A 100 12.17 6.63 -18.72
CA GLN A 100 11.28 5.85 -17.86
C GLN A 100 9.84 5.95 -18.33
N ALA A 101 9.35 7.16 -18.62
CA ALA A 101 7.98 7.37 -19.10
C ALA A 101 7.70 6.60 -20.40
N LYS A 102 8.67 6.64 -21.34
CA LYS A 102 8.62 5.86 -22.57
C LYS A 102 8.60 4.35 -22.28
N ALA A 103 9.51 3.83 -21.46
CA ALA A 103 9.58 2.40 -21.14
C ALA A 103 8.29 1.90 -20.50
N ILE A 104 7.73 2.64 -19.53
CA ILE A 104 6.46 2.30 -18.88
C ILE A 104 5.32 2.23 -19.92
N TYR A 105 5.25 3.19 -20.83
CA TYR A 105 4.24 3.19 -21.89
C TYR A 105 4.41 2.03 -22.89
N GLU A 106 5.61 1.82 -23.41
CA GLU A 106 5.90 0.74 -24.35
C GLU A 106 5.61 -0.62 -23.74
N ASN A 107 5.98 -0.82 -22.48
CA ASN A 107 5.70 -2.04 -21.75
C ASN A 107 4.20 -2.19 -21.52
N ALA A 108 3.49 -1.12 -21.12
CA ALA A 108 2.04 -1.12 -20.99
C ALA A 108 1.32 -1.59 -22.26
N LEU A 109 1.86 -1.38 -23.47
CA LEU A 109 1.28 -1.88 -24.72
C LEU A 109 1.42 -3.40 -24.91
N GLN A 110 2.40 -4.07 -24.29
CA GLN A 110 2.77 -5.47 -24.52
C GLN A 110 2.02 -6.50 -23.66
N ASP A 111 0.84 -6.15 -23.13
CA ASP A 111 0.05 -6.96 -22.19
C ASP A 111 -0.09 -8.45 -22.65
N GLY A 112 0.57 -9.38 -21.95
CA GLY A 112 0.49 -10.82 -22.28
C GLY A 112 1.70 -11.73 -22.01
N LYS A 113 2.86 -11.22 -21.55
CA LYS A 113 4.03 -12.08 -21.21
C LYS A 113 4.14 -12.33 -19.68
N GLY A 114 4.63 -13.52 -19.34
CA GLY A 114 4.49 -14.17 -18.02
C GLY A 114 4.94 -13.38 -16.77
N ARG A 115 4.41 -13.82 -15.62
CA ARG A 115 4.54 -13.18 -14.30
C ARG A 115 5.92 -13.37 -13.66
N VAL A 116 6.62 -12.28 -13.34
CA VAL A 116 7.72 -12.27 -12.35
C VAL A 116 7.45 -11.17 -11.32
N LYS A 117 7.76 -11.44 -10.05
CA LYS A 117 7.47 -10.57 -8.88
C LYS A 117 8.56 -9.51 -8.70
N ARG A 118 8.31 -8.19 -8.78
CA ARG A 118 9.37 -7.15 -8.70
C ARG A 118 8.88 -5.76 -8.13
N LYS A 119 9.67 -5.02 -7.31
CA LYS A 119 9.36 -3.71 -6.61
C LYS A 119 10.47 -2.61 -6.68
N PHE A 120 11.73 -2.96 -6.92
CA PHE A 120 12.87 -2.03 -6.96
C PHE A 120 13.45 -1.85 -8.37
N ILE A 121 14.01 -0.70 -8.74
CA ILE A 121 14.58 -0.46 -10.09
C ILE A 121 15.56 -1.55 -10.56
N GLY A 122 15.24 -2.16 -11.70
CA GLY A 122 15.96 -3.31 -12.26
C GLY A 122 17.32 -2.95 -12.85
N ASP A 123 17.43 -1.77 -13.46
CA ASP A 123 18.67 -1.27 -14.07
C ASP A 123 19.74 -0.93 -13.01
N PRO A 124 20.88 -1.64 -12.98
CA PRO A 124 21.96 -1.36 -12.03
C PRO A 124 22.61 0.01 -12.20
N THR A 125 22.56 0.61 -13.39
CA THR A 125 23.17 1.94 -13.64
C THR A 125 22.42 3.07 -12.94
N ARG A 126 21.14 2.83 -12.65
CA ARG A 126 20.24 3.72 -11.91
C ARG A 126 20.33 3.53 -10.39
N ARG A 127 21.23 2.68 -9.91
CA ARG A 127 21.47 2.45 -8.48
C ARG A 127 22.63 3.31 -7.99
N TRP A 128 22.54 3.76 -6.75
CA TRP A 128 23.66 4.43 -6.11
C TRP A 128 24.80 3.44 -5.82
N ASP A 129 26.06 3.87 -5.86
CA ASP A 129 27.17 3.01 -5.47
C ASP A 129 27.13 2.82 -3.93
N PRO A 130 26.83 1.61 -3.41
CA PRO A 130 26.71 1.41 -1.97
C PRO A 130 28.05 1.51 -1.23
N THR A 131 29.18 1.51 -1.94
CA THR A 131 30.52 1.65 -1.35
C THR A 131 30.92 3.11 -1.10
N ARG A 132 30.17 4.06 -1.67
CA ARG A 132 30.42 5.50 -1.53
C ARG A 132 29.25 6.19 -0.81
N PRO A 133 29.51 7.23 -0.01
CA PRO A 133 28.44 8.04 0.53
C PRO A 133 27.63 8.72 -0.60
N ILE A 134 26.31 8.67 -0.50
CA ILE A 134 25.37 9.38 -1.35
C ILE A 134 25.40 10.85 -0.96
N PRO A 135 25.84 11.76 -1.85
CA PRO A 135 25.85 13.18 -1.55
C PRO A 135 24.43 13.74 -1.50
N TYR A 136 24.15 14.61 -0.53
CA TYR A 136 22.88 15.35 -0.44
C TYR A 136 23.09 16.83 -0.11
N GLY A 137 22.12 17.67 -0.47
CA GLY A 137 22.10 19.10 -0.18
C GLY A 137 20.68 19.65 -0.03
N PHE A 138 20.57 20.95 0.22
CA PHE A 138 19.32 21.70 0.32
C PHE A 138 19.40 22.92 -0.60
N ASP A 139 18.31 23.24 -1.29
CA ASP A 139 18.24 24.44 -2.16
C ASP A 139 18.04 25.75 -1.38
N GLY A 140 17.76 25.65 -0.07
CA GLY A 140 17.53 26.77 0.84
C GLY A 140 16.08 27.01 1.20
N SER A 141 15.12 26.24 0.68
CA SER A 141 13.70 26.41 0.99
C SER A 141 13.31 25.84 2.37
N HIS A 142 13.99 24.79 2.82
CA HIS A 142 13.76 24.22 4.16
C HIS A 142 14.46 25.00 5.27
N THR A 143 13.74 25.26 6.35
CA THR A 143 14.29 25.83 7.59
C THR A 143 15.28 24.88 8.25
N SER A 144 16.17 25.39 9.11
CA SER A 144 17.11 24.54 9.86
C SER A 144 16.44 23.48 10.74
N ARG A 145 15.16 23.66 11.10
CA ARG A 145 14.39 22.64 11.84
C ARG A 145 13.95 21.51 10.92
N GLU A 146 13.47 21.83 9.72
CA GLU A 146 13.02 20.85 8.72
C GLU A 146 14.20 20.05 8.18
N GLN A 147 15.33 20.72 7.89
CA GLN A 147 16.59 20.08 7.50
C GLN A 147 17.00 19.00 8.51
N ARG A 148 16.92 19.28 9.82
CA ARG A 148 17.23 18.28 10.86
C ARG A 148 16.29 17.06 10.81
N ILE A 149 15.01 17.24 10.51
CA ILE A 149 14.06 16.13 10.40
C ILE A 149 14.38 15.28 9.17
N ILE A 150 14.75 15.93 8.06
CA ILE A 150 15.22 15.25 6.85
C ILE A 150 16.50 14.45 7.13
N GLU A 151 17.47 15.05 7.81
CA GLU A 151 18.71 14.38 8.21
C GLU A 151 18.47 13.22 9.17
N LEU A 152 17.50 13.30 10.07
CA LEU A 152 17.09 12.17 10.91
C LEU A 152 16.53 11.00 10.08
N ALA A 153 15.82 11.27 8.98
CA ALA A 153 15.36 10.23 8.06
C ALA A 153 16.53 9.59 7.30
N LEU A 154 17.52 10.39 6.88
CA LEU A 154 18.75 9.88 6.26
C LEU A 154 19.59 9.07 7.25
N GLU A 155 19.67 9.51 8.51
CA GLU A 155 20.32 8.79 9.59
C GLU A 155 19.59 7.47 9.89
N HIS A 156 18.26 7.46 9.80
CA HIS A 156 17.49 6.23 9.90
C HIS A 156 17.89 5.22 8.81
N TRP A 157 17.90 5.64 7.53
CA TRP A 157 18.39 4.79 6.43
C TRP A 157 19.84 4.36 6.61
N HIS A 158 20.71 5.26 7.07
CA HIS A 158 22.08 4.96 7.43
C HIS A 158 22.10 3.83 8.45
N ASN A 159 21.53 3.99 9.64
CA ASN A 159 21.60 3.04 10.75
C ASN A 159 21.03 1.64 10.44
N ILE A 160 20.18 1.52 9.42
CA ILE A 160 19.48 0.27 9.10
C ILE A 160 19.96 -0.42 7.82
N THR A 161 20.84 0.24 7.06
CA THR A 161 21.41 -0.27 5.81
C THR A 161 22.92 -0.04 5.74
N CYS A 162 23.58 -0.50 4.69
CA CYS A 162 24.98 -0.15 4.42
C CYS A 162 25.16 1.22 3.78
N LEU A 163 24.08 1.87 3.34
CA LEU A 163 24.13 3.14 2.61
C LEU A 163 24.55 4.27 3.56
N ASN A 164 25.41 5.16 3.06
CA ASN A 164 25.86 6.33 3.80
C ASN A 164 25.40 7.58 3.07
N PHE A 165 25.15 8.65 3.81
CA PHE A 165 24.77 9.95 3.26
C PHE A 165 25.79 10.99 3.73
N VAL A 166 26.13 11.94 2.87
CA VAL A 166 27.06 13.02 3.18
C VAL A 166 26.53 14.34 2.66
N ARG A 167 26.53 15.38 3.50
CA ARG A 167 26.13 16.73 3.09
C ARG A 167 27.20 17.29 2.15
N ALA A 168 26.79 17.76 0.99
CA ALA A 168 27.65 18.31 -0.04
C ALA A 168 27.07 19.64 -0.55
N ASP A 169 27.57 20.74 0.01
CA ASP A 169 27.19 22.09 -0.41
C ASP A 169 27.89 22.49 -1.73
N GLU A 170 29.04 21.88 -2.03
CA GLU A 170 29.78 22.06 -3.28
C GLU A 170 29.18 21.24 -4.44
N ASP A 171 29.46 21.66 -5.67
CA ASP A 171 29.03 20.97 -6.88
C ASP A 171 29.72 19.59 -7.01
N VAL A 172 28.92 18.53 -7.18
CA VAL A 172 29.38 17.14 -7.26
C VAL A 172 28.68 16.44 -8.42
N PRO A 173 29.29 15.38 -9.02
CA PRO A 173 28.75 14.78 -10.25
C PRO A 173 27.33 14.22 -10.15
N SER A 174 26.86 13.85 -8.95
CA SER A 174 25.48 13.44 -8.70
C SER A 174 25.15 13.64 -7.22
N ARG A 175 24.07 14.35 -6.90
CA ARG A 175 23.57 14.51 -5.51
C ARG A 175 22.06 14.60 -5.45
N ILE A 176 21.51 14.23 -4.30
CA ILE A 176 20.10 14.47 -3.96
C ILE A 176 19.99 15.89 -3.38
N VAL A 177 19.12 16.73 -3.94
CA VAL A 177 18.84 18.06 -3.38
C VAL A 177 17.40 18.11 -2.90
N PHE A 178 17.22 18.40 -1.62
CA PHE A 178 15.90 18.58 -1.03
C PHE A 178 15.38 20.00 -1.33
N THR A 179 14.12 20.07 -1.77
CA THR A 179 13.39 21.30 -2.12
C THR A 179 11.94 21.25 -1.61
N ASP A 180 11.15 22.31 -1.74
CA ASP A 180 9.74 22.40 -1.34
C ASP A 180 8.80 22.76 -2.52
N VAL A 181 9.30 22.63 -3.74
CA VAL A 181 8.69 23.09 -4.99
C VAL A 181 7.23 22.65 -5.18
N ASP A 182 6.90 21.37 -4.99
CA ASP A 182 5.54 20.86 -5.16
C ASP A 182 5.32 19.54 -4.42
N GLY A 183 4.50 19.58 -3.37
CA GLY A 183 4.06 18.40 -2.62
C GLY A 183 5.21 17.52 -2.10
N CYS A 184 4.92 16.22 -2.00
CA CYS A 184 5.91 15.19 -1.69
C CYS A 184 6.16 14.42 -2.99
N ALA A 185 7.39 14.47 -3.52
CA ALA A 185 7.71 13.82 -4.78
C ALA A 185 9.20 13.54 -4.95
N SER A 186 9.52 12.48 -5.69
CA SER A 186 10.90 12.10 -6.00
C SER A 186 10.98 11.38 -7.36
N ASN A 187 12.16 11.42 -7.98
CA ASN A 187 12.47 10.44 -9.03
C ASN A 187 12.70 9.04 -8.43
N VAL A 188 12.65 8.01 -9.29
CA VAL A 188 13.01 6.64 -8.88
C VAL A 188 14.45 6.30 -9.29
N GLY A 189 15.31 6.07 -8.28
CA GLY A 189 16.73 5.75 -8.45
C GLY A 189 17.60 6.96 -8.78
N LYS A 190 18.89 6.72 -8.97
CA LYS A 190 19.90 7.71 -9.36
C LYS A 190 19.62 8.26 -10.76
N SER A 191 19.73 9.57 -10.94
CA SER A 191 19.63 10.25 -12.24
C SER A 191 20.60 9.63 -13.27
N PRO A 192 20.14 9.31 -14.49
CA PRO A 192 20.98 8.71 -15.53
C PRO A 192 22.02 9.70 -16.09
N ASN A 193 21.71 11.00 -16.04
CA ASN A 193 22.55 12.06 -16.61
C ASN A 193 23.51 12.66 -15.56
N GLY A 194 23.46 12.17 -14.31
CA GLY A 194 24.14 12.81 -13.19
C GLY A 194 23.46 14.11 -12.76
N GLY A 195 24.23 14.97 -12.11
CA GLY A 195 23.79 16.27 -11.59
C GLY A 195 22.90 16.18 -10.35
N ASP A 196 22.27 17.31 -10.05
CA ASP A 196 21.32 17.45 -8.96
C ASP A 196 20.00 16.78 -9.33
N GLN A 197 19.56 15.84 -8.51
CA GLN A 197 18.21 15.27 -8.58
C GLN A 197 17.38 15.78 -7.40
N LEU A 198 16.18 16.27 -7.68
CA LEU A 198 15.36 16.92 -6.69
C LEU A 198 14.46 15.93 -5.95
N VAL A 199 14.34 16.12 -4.64
CA VAL A 199 13.33 15.47 -3.80
C VAL A 199 12.51 16.58 -3.15
N SER A 200 11.25 16.70 -3.58
CA SER A 200 10.33 17.72 -3.08
C SER A 200 9.68 17.25 -1.79
N LEU A 201 9.78 18.11 -0.78
CA LEU A 201 9.22 17.94 0.55
C LEU A 201 8.62 19.28 0.98
N ALA A 202 7.40 19.55 0.54
CA ALA A 202 6.62 20.68 1.04
C ALA A 202 6.41 20.60 2.57
N PRO A 203 6.02 21.70 3.26
CA PRO A 203 5.90 21.71 4.73
C PRO A 203 5.02 20.59 5.32
N GLU A 204 3.97 20.17 4.62
CA GLU A 204 3.09 19.05 5.02
C GLU A 204 3.76 17.66 4.95
N CYS A 205 4.84 17.54 4.17
CA CYS A 205 5.63 16.32 3.96
C CYS A 205 6.69 16.09 5.03
N ILE A 206 6.96 17.08 5.90
CA ILE A 206 8.03 17.02 6.92
C ILE A 206 7.62 16.11 8.09
N ARG A 207 7.56 14.81 7.80
CA ARG A 207 7.28 13.70 8.72
C ARG A 207 8.24 12.57 8.38
N LEU A 208 8.79 11.93 9.41
CA LEU A 208 9.85 10.92 9.25
C LEU A 208 9.48 9.82 8.24
N GLY A 209 8.24 9.29 8.30
CA GLY A 209 7.78 8.26 7.37
C GLY A 209 7.62 8.74 5.92
N VAL A 210 7.10 9.96 5.71
CA VAL A 210 6.96 10.53 4.35
C VAL A 210 8.34 10.83 3.75
N ILE A 211 9.25 11.41 4.53
CA ILE A 211 10.63 11.64 4.07
C ILE A 211 11.31 10.30 3.75
N ALA A 212 11.13 9.28 4.59
CA ALA A 212 11.69 7.95 4.33
C ALA A 212 11.11 7.31 3.05
N HIS A 213 9.84 7.58 2.73
CA HIS A 213 9.18 7.16 1.49
C HIS A 213 9.82 7.84 0.27
N GLU A 214 9.95 9.16 0.28
CA GLU A 214 10.56 9.90 -0.84
C GLU A 214 12.05 9.52 -1.04
N VAL A 215 12.79 9.35 0.06
CA VAL A 215 14.16 8.85 -0.01
C VAL A 215 14.19 7.42 -0.56
N ALA A 216 13.20 6.56 -0.25
CA ALA A 216 13.11 5.22 -0.82
C ALA A 216 12.96 5.29 -2.36
N HIS A 217 12.13 6.20 -2.89
CA HIS A 217 12.04 6.47 -4.32
C HIS A 217 13.40 6.86 -4.90
N ALA A 218 14.06 7.88 -4.34
CA ALA A 218 15.39 8.32 -4.80
C ALA A 218 16.45 7.20 -4.77
N LEU A 219 16.30 6.24 -3.85
CA LEU A 219 17.14 5.05 -3.76
C LEU A 219 16.75 3.95 -4.74
N GLY A 220 15.53 3.92 -5.27
CA GLY A 220 15.09 3.01 -6.34
C GLY A 220 13.80 2.23 -6.08
N PHE A 221 13.02 2.55 -5.04
CA PHE A 221 11.75 1.87 -4.79
C PHE A 221 10.66 2.38 -5.73
N TRP A 222 9.88 1.46 -6.29
CA TRP A 222 8.53 1.75 -6.78
C TRP A 222 7.51 1.44 -5.69
N HIS A 223 6.26 1.80 -5.94
CA HIS A 223 5.17 1.46 -5.05
C HIS A 223 4.92 -0.05 -4.90
N GLU A 224 4.41 -0.46 -3.73
CA GLU A 224 4.07 -1.86 -3.46
C GLU A 224 2.85 -2.30 -4.28
N GLN A 225 1.82 -1.45 -4.39
CA GLN A 225 0.61 -1.79 -5.14
C GLN A 225 0.81 -1.81 -6.67
N SER A 226 1.92 -1.31 -7.20
CA SER A 226 2.23 -1.39 -8.63
C SER A 226 2.98 -2.67 -8.99
N ARG A 227 3.33 -3.52 -8.01
CA ARG A 227 4.01 -4.81 -8.27
C ARG A 227 3.24 -5.69 -9.28
N PRO A 228 3.94 -6.44 -10.15
CA PRO A 228 3.30 -7.34 -11.10
C PRO A 228 2.43 -8.44 -10.46
N ASP A 229 2.73 -8.83 -9.21
CA ASP A 229 1.99 -9.83 -8.44
C ASP A 229 0.90 -9.27 -7.52
N ARG A 230 0.66 -7.94 -7.52
CA ARG A 230 -0.28 -7.27 -6.61
C ARG A 230 -1.71 -7.82 -6.66
N ASP A 231 -2.17 -8.25 -7.84
CA ASP A 231 -3.52 -8.82 -8.03
C ASP A 231 -3.71 -10.20 -7.37
N GLN A 232 -2.69 -10.76 -6.70
CA GLN A 232 -2.80 -11.94 -5.82
C GLN A 232 -3.15 -11.56 -4.37
N PHE A 233 -3.00 -10.29 -4.00
CA PHE A 233 -3.08 -9.78 -2.62
C PHE A 233 -4.18 -8.73 -2.47
N VAL A 234 -4.32 -7.85 -3.47
CA VAL A 234 -5.29 -6.75 -3.48
C VAL A 234 -6.14 -6.79 -4.74
N ASN A 235 -7.33 -6.22 -4.65
CA ASN A 235 -8.22 -5.96 -5.76
C ASN A 235 -8.42 -4.46 -5.94
N VAL A 236 -8.03 -3.96 -7.12
CA VAL A 236 -8.26 -2.57 -7.54
C VAL A 236 -9.71 -2.41 -8.01
N ARG A 237 -10.44 -1.48 -7.41
CA ARG A 237 -11.83 -1.13 -7.71
C ARG A 237 -11.87 -0.01 -8.73
N TRP A 238 -11.65 -0.35 -10.00
CA TRP A 238 -11.60 0.59 -11.13
C TRP A 238 -12.85 1.47 -11.28
N GLU A 239 -13.99 0.99 -10.79
CA GLU A 239 -15.26 1.69 -10.73
C GLU A 239 -15.27 2.85 -9.70
N ASN A 240 -14.43 2.78 -8.68
CA ASN A 240 -14.34 3.76 -7.60
C ASN A 240 -13.24 4.81 -7.83
N ILE A 241 -12.34 4.57 -8.78
CA ILE A 241 -11.21 5.46 -9.08
C ILE A 241 -11.69 6.61 -9.95
N ASP A 242 -11.22 7.82 -9.63
CA ASP A 242 -11.43 9.00 -10.46
C ASP A 242 -10.99 8.74 -11.91
N LYS A 243 -11.75 9.30 -12.87
CA LYS A 243 -11.57 8.97 -14.29
C LYS A 243 -10.16 9.28 -14.78
N ASP A 244 -9.61 10.41 -14.34
CA ASP A 244 -8.32 10.89 -14.82
C ASP A 244 -7.16 10.26 -14.04
N SER A 245 -7.46 9.63 -12.90
CA SER A 245 -6.49 8.98 -12.02
C SER A 245 -6.32 7.46 -12.26
N LYS A 246 -6.98 6.86 -13.26
CA LYS A 246 -6.85 5.41 -13.50
C LYS A 246 -5.45 4.99 -13.93
N GLY A 247 -4.66 5.88 -14.54
CA GLY A 247 -3.26 5.62 -14.87
C GLY A 247 -2.40 5.35 -13.62
N GLN A 248 -2.81 5.85 -12.45
CA GLN A 248 -2.06 5.75 -11.19
C GLN A 248 -2.05 4.32 -10.60
N PHE A 249 -2.85 3.40 -11.16
CA PHE A 249 -2.93 2.00 -10.72
C PHE A 249 -2.32 1.03 -11.72
N LEU A 250 -1.61 1.50 -12.74
CA LEU A 250 -0.89 0.63 -13.66
C LEU A 250 0.13 -0.23 -12.89
N ARG A 251 0.33 -1.45 -13.38
CA ARG A 251 1.36 -2.35 -12.83
C ARG A 251 2.66 -2.07 -13.55
N GLU A 252 3.76 -2.13 -12.81
CA GLU A 252 5.10 -2.18 -13.40
C GLU A 252 5.29 -3.51 -14.13
N TYR A 253 6.12 -3.50 -15.18
CA TYR A 253 6.42 -4.71 -15.94
C TYR A 253 7.59 -5.48 -15.31
N PRO A 254 7.62 -6.81 -15.50
CA PRO A 254 8.70 -7.61 -14.98
C PRO A 254 10.07 -7.07 -15.37
N GLU A 255 10.39 -6.81 -16.63
CA GLU A 255 11.77 -6.50 -17.04
C GLU A 255 12.43 -5.30 -16.31
N ASP A 256 11.65 -4.33 -15.79
CA ASP A 256 12.17 -3.07 -15.25
C ASP A 256 12.49 -3.08 -13.75
N VAL A 257 12.26 -4.20 -13.05
CA VAL A 257 12.17 -4.20 -11.57
C VAL A 257 12.86 -5.44 -10.92
N ASP A 258 13.20 -5.44 -9.62
CA ASP A 258 13.70 -6.60 -8.84
C ASP A 258 13.02 -6.66 -7.44
N ASN A 259 12.76 -7.86 -6.92
CA ASN A 259 12.23 -8.08 -5.56
C ASN A 259 13.20 -8.83 -4.63
N ALA A 260 14.31 -9.35 -5.16
CA ALA A 260 15.25 -10.19 -4.41
C ALA A 260 14.58 -11.32 -3.57
N GLY A 261 13.43 -11.83 -4.02
CA GLY A 261 12.63 -12.84 -3.32
C GLY A 261 11.93 -12.36 -2.03
N VAL A 262 11.73 -11.06 -1.83
CA VAL A 262 10.92 -10.50 -0.73
C VAL A 262 9.43 -10.61 -1.10
N PRO A 263 8.57 -11.13 -0.19
CA PRO A 263 7.13 -11.28 -0.44
C PRO A 263 6.40 -9.93 -0.54
N TYR A 264 5.12 -9.95 -0.93
CA TYR A 264 4.26 -8.76 -0.90
C TYR A 264 4.03 -8.33 0.56
N ASP A 265 4.15 -7.04 0.83
CA ASP A 265 4.01 -6.50 2.18
C ASP A 265 2.91 -5.44 2.25
N TYR A 266 1.77 -5.80 2.84
CA TYR A 266 0.67 -4.85 3.05
C TYR A 266 1.09 -3.63 3.87
N GLY A 267 2.04 -3.78 4.79
CA GLY A 267 2.51 -2.68 5.64
C GLY A 267 3.71 -1.91 5.09
N SER A 268 4.11 -2.16 3.85
CA SER A 268 5.16 -1.40 3.17
C SER A 268 4.84 0.10 3.21
N ILE A 269 5.87 0.91 3.50
CA ILE A 269 5.71 2.38 3.46
C ILE A 269 5.39 2.87 2.04
N MET A 270 5.74 2.06 1.03
CA MET A 270 5.46 2.32 -0.38
C MET A 270 4.09 1.80 -0.82
N HIS A 271 3.22 1.36 0.08
CA HIS A 271 1.87 0.95 -0.28
C HIS A 271 0.92 2.16 -0.20
N TYR A 272 0.10 2.34 -1.24
CA TYR A 272 -1.00 3.31 -1.22
C TYR A 272 -2.00 3.08 -0.11
N ARG A 273 -2.71 4.15 0.24
CA ARG A 273 -3.90 4.08 1.08
C ARG A 273 -5.02 3.35 0.37
N SER A 274 -5.92 2.78 1.17
CA SER A 274 -7.08 2.01 0.68
C SER A 274 -8.06 2.81 -0.19
N LYS A 275 -8.03 4.14 -0.10
CA LYS A 275 -8.93 5.09 -0.77
C LYS A 275 -8.19 6.05 -1.71
N ALA A 276 -6.94 5.76 -2.05
CA ALA A 276 -6.12 6.60 -2.92
C ALA A 276 -6.87 6.88 -4.24
N PHE A 277 -6.87 8.14 -4.70
CA PHE A 277 -7.51 8.56 -5.96
C PHE A 277 -9.00 8.18 -6.12
N SER A 278 -9.70 8.06 -4.99
CA SER A 278 -11.12 7.76 -5.03
C SER A 278 -11.89 8.90 -5.65
N ARG A 279 -12.88 8.57 -6.48
CA ARG A 279 -13.86 9.52 -7.01
C ARG A 279 -14.70 10.16 -5.89
N PHE A 280 -14.88 9.45 -4.77
CA PHE A 280 -15.61 9.93 -3.60
C PHE A 280 -14.92 9.47 -2.31
N ASP A 281 -14.75 10.36 -1.31
CA ASP A 281 -13.90 10.15 -0.13
C ASP A 281 -14.20 8.88 0.70
N ASP A 282 -15.39 8.32 0.58
CA ASP A 282 -15.80 7.13 1.32
C ASP A 282 -15.58 5.80 0.58
N LEU A 283 -15.17 5.82 -0.69
CA LEU A 283 -14.98 4.60 -1.47
C LEU A 283 -13.55 4.06 -1.40
N PHE A 284 -13.45 2.76 -1.20
CA PHE A 284 -12.17 2.05 -1.33
C PHE A 284 -11.84 1.83 -2.80
N THR A 285 -10.66 2.30 -3.22
CA THR A 285 -10.08 2.02 -4.53
C THR A 285 -9.20 0.77 -4.49
N ILE A 286 -8.65 0.43 -3.32
CA ILE A 286 -7.90 -0.81 -3.08
C ILE A 286 -8.55 -1.58 -1.93
N THR A 287 -9.02 -2.79 -2.23
CA THR A 287 -9.52 -3.74 -1.23
C THR A 287 -8.56 -4.91 -1.08
N THR A 288 -8.19 -5.29 0.13
CA THR A 288 -7.39 -6.51 0.38
C THR A 288 -8.27 -7.75 0.28
N PHE A 289 -7.74 -8.88 -0.23
CA PHE A 289 -8.54 -10.13 -0.27
C PHE A 289 -8.80 -10.70 1.12
N VAL A 290 -7.87 -10.49 2.04
CA VAL A 290 -8.05 -10.78 3.46
C VAL A 290 -8.41 -9.47 4.15
N SER A 291 -9.67 -9.35 4.58
CA SER A 291 -10.25 -8.11 5.13
C SER A 291 -9.47 -7.54 6.32
N ASP A 292 -8.86 -8.41 7.12
CA ASP A 292 -8.15 -8.02 8.33
C ASP A 292 -6.84 -7.27 8.04
N TYR A 293 -6.34 -7.33 6.79
CA TYR A 293 -5.22 -6.50 6.33
C TYR A 293 -5.66 -5.11 5.81
N GLN A 294 -6.96 -4.82 5.72
CA GLN A 294 -7.47 -3.60 5.07
C GLN A 294 -6.98 -2.31 5.75
N LYS A 295 -6.76 -2.35 7.08
CA LYS A 295 -6.22 -1.22 7.87
C LYS A 295 -4.69 -1.23 8.01
N THR A 296 -4.03 -2.19 7.36
CA THR A 296 -2.57 -2.32 7.36
C THR A 296 -1.94 -1.51 6.22
N ILE A 297 -2.62 -1.44 5.07
CA ILE A 297 -2.16 -0.71 3.89
C ILE A 297 -2.20 0.80 4.07
N GLY A 298 -1.22 1.52 3.50
CA GLY A 298 -1.19 2.99 3.51
C GLY A 298 -0.65 3.63 4.78
N GLN A 299 -0.03 2.85 5.66
CA GLN A 299 0.66 3.40 6.84
C GLN A 299 1.83 4.30 6.42
N ARG A 300 2.11 5.34 7.23
CA ARG A 300 3.21 6.30 7.03
C ARG A 300 3.98 6.58 8.32
N ASP A 301 3.99 5.60 9.21
CA ASP A 301 4.62 5.72 10.53
C ASP A 301 6.12 5.43 10.42
N GLN A 302 6.48 4.32 9.75
CA GLN A 302 7.85 3.85 9.62
C GLN A 302 8.04 2.89 8.46
N LEU A 303 9.28 2.63 8.08
CA LEU A 303 9.63 1.56 7.14
C LEU A 303 9.21 0.20 7.69
N SER A 304 8.63 -0.64 6.83
CA SER A 304 8.41 -2.03 7.19
C SER A 304 9.73 -2.78 7.26
N PHE A 305 9.76 -3.90 7.98
CA PHE A 305 10.97 -4.73 8.01
C PHE A 305 11.35 -5.25 6.62
N ASN A 306 10.37 -5.52 5.76
CA ASN A 306 10.61 -5.96 4.40
C ASN A 306 11.05 -4.84 3.45
N ASP A 307 10.67 -3.58 3.69
CA ASP A 307 11.25 -2.44 2.98
C ASP A 307 12.77 -2.41 3.20
N ILE A 308 13.19 -2.50 4.46
CA ILE A 308 14.61 -2.51 4.84
C ILE A 308 15.31 -3.76 4.31
N ARG A 309 14.66 -4.94 4.41
CA ARG A 309 15.18 -6.21 3.89
C ARG A 309 15.41 -6.17 2.39
N LEU A 310 14.50 -5.57 1.63
CA LEU A 310 14.64 -5.43 0.18
C LEU A 310 15.83 -4.51 -0.15
N MET A 311 15.90 -3.34 0.49
CA MET A 311 17.02 -2.41 0.32
C MET A 311 18.36 -3.09 0.59
N ASN A 312 18.48 -3.82 1.69
CA ASN A 312 19.70 -4.51 2.08
C ASN A 312 20.05 -5.71 1.20
N LYS A 313 19.06 -6.43 0.68
CA LYS A 313 19.31 -7.49 -0.30
C LYS A 313 19.88 -6.95 -1.61
N ILE A 314 19.46 -5.75 -2.02
CA ILE A 314 19.86 -5.14 -3.28
C ILE A 314 21.21 -4.43 -3.14
N TYR A 315 21.38 -3.55 -2.16
CA TYR A 315 22.59 -2.74 -2.00
C TYR A 315 23.67 -3.41 -1.15
N CYS A 316 23.29 -4.21 -0.16
CA CYS A 316 24.17 -4.57 0.96
C CYS A 316 24.49 -6.06 1.05
N SER A 317 24.13 -6.85 0.04
CA SER A 317 24.26 -8.31 0.06
C SER A 317 25.70 -8.81 0.18
N ASN A 318 26.68 -7.99 -0.21
CA ASN A 318 28.11 -8.33 -0.24
C ASN A 318 28.93 -7.66 0.88
N VAL A 319 28.28 -6.96 1.84
CA VAL A 319 28.99 -6.23 2.90
C VAL A 319 29.55 -7.18 3.97
N CYS A 320 28.77 -8.17 4.39
CA CYS A 320 29.20 -9.15 5.38
C CYS A 320 29.70 -10.42 4.68
N SER A 321 30.91 -10.86 5.03
CA SER A 321 31.53 -12.08 4.48
C SER A 321 30.82 -13.37 4.87
N ARG A 322 30.15 -13.39 6.04
CA ARG A 322 29.39 -14.53 6.55
C ARG A 322 27.92 -14.17 6.73
N LYS A 323 27.05 -15.14 6.44
CA LYS A 323 25.62 -15.06 6.76
C LYS A 323 25.35 -15.80 8.08
N LEU A 324 24.73 -15.11 9.02
CA LEU A 324 24.34 -15.62 10.33
C LEU A 324 23.02 -16.42 10.24
N PRO A 325 22.81 -17.42 11.11
CA PRO A 325 21.58 -18.22 11.16
C PRO A 325 20.46 -17.46 11.88
N CYS A 326 20.00 -16.36 11.29
CA CYS A 326 18.96 -15.51 11.85
C CYS A 326 17.60 -16.22 11.86
N GLN A 327 16.88 -16.11 12.97
CA GLN A 327 15.58 -16.74 13.17
C GLN A 327 14.44 -15.80 12.77
N ARG A 328 13.25 -16.38 12.59
CA ARG A 328 11.96 -15.66 12.52
C ARG A 328 11.86 -14.61 11.40
N GLY A 329 12.60 -14.80 10.30
CA GLY A 329 12.61 -13.87 9.18
C GLY A 329 13.73 -12.82 9.23
N GLY A 330 14.52 -12.80 10.31
CA GLY A 330 15.70 -11.95 10.42
C GLY A 330 16.79 -12.27 9.38
N TYR A 331 17.73 -11.36 9.22
CA TYR A 331 18.89 -11.52 8.34
C TYR A 331 20.12 -10.83 8.93
N THR A 332 21.31 -11.15 8.43
CA THR A 332 22.57 -10.55 8.94
C THR A 332 22.55 -9.04 8.76
N ASP A 333 22.77 -8.30 9.85
CA ASP A 333 22.77 -6.84 9.83
C ASP A 333 23.99 -6.35 9.02
N PRO A 334 23.80 -5.65 7.89
CA PRO A 334 24.91 -5.24 7.04
C PRO A 334 25.82 -4.20 7.70
N ARG A 335 25.36 -3.49 8.73
CA ARG A 335 26.22 -2.60 9.54
C ARG A 335 26.95 -3.34 10.65
N ARG A 336 26.41 -4.48 11.06
CA ARG A 336 26.82 -5.22 12.26
C ARG A 336 26.85 -6.70 11.93
N CYS A 337 27.88 -7.13 11.19
CA CYS A 337 28.05 -8.51 10.71
C CYS A 337 28.22 -9.58 11.81
N ASP A 338 28.14 -9.18 13.08
CA ASP A 338 28.17 -10.00 14.28
C ASP A 338 26.78 -10.29 14.88
N ARG A 339 25.72 -9.67 14.35
CA ARG A 339 24.33 -9.88 14.79
C ARG A 339 23.33 -9.89 13.63
N CYS A 340 22.15 -10.39 13.93
CA CYS A 340 21.00 -10.31 13.04
C CYS A 340 20.23 -9.01 13.22
N ARG A 341 19.71 -8.50 12.12
CA ARG A 341 18.63 -7.53 12.12
C ARG A 341 17.30 -8.28 12.30
N CYS A 342 16.55 -7.89 13.32
CA CYS A 342 15.36 -8.62 13.74
C CYS A 342 14.06 -7.93 13.31
N PRO A 343 13.05 -8.71 12.88
CA PRO A 343 11.70 -8.18 12.69
C PRO A 343 11.15 -7.59 13.98
N ASP A 344 10.25 -6.62 13.84
CA ASP A 344 9.62 -5.99 15.01
C ASP A 344 8.97 -7.04 15.91
N GLY A 345 9.18 -6.90 17.22
CA GLY A 345 8.82 -7.85 18.26
C GLY A 345 9.90 -8.84 18.67
N PHE A 346 11.06 -8.85 17.99
CA PHE A 346 12.19 -9.74 18.31
C PHE A 346 13.49 -8.99 18.55
N THR A 347 14.36 -9.59 19.34
CA THR A 347 15.70 -9.10 19.68
C THR A 347 16.65 -10.27 19.95
N GLY A 348 17.87 -9.98 20.39
CA GLY A 348 18.94 -10.97 20.57
C GLY A 348 19.88 -11.03 19.38
N GLN A 349 20.93 -11.85 19.49
CA GLN A 349 21.96 -11.92 18.46
C GLN A 349 21.45 -12.55 17.17
N PHE A 350 20.53 -13.50 17.28
CA PHE A 350 19.95 -14.27 16.17
C PHE A 350 18.43 -14.09 16.06
N CYS A 351 17.86 -13.08 16.72
CA CYS A 351 16.41 -12.85 16.81
C CYS A 351 15.66 -13.96 17.56
N GLU A 352 16.34 -14.56 18.53
CA GLU A 352 15.86 -15.66 19.35
C GLU A 352 15.02 -15.20 20.55
N GLN A 353 15.11 -13.92 20.92
CA GLN A 353 14.44 -13.34 22.09
C GLN A 353 13.25 -12.49 21.67
N VAL A 354 12.24 -12.41 22.53
CA VAL A 354 11.10 -11.50 22.36
C VAL A 354 11.51 -10.13 22.86
N MET A 355 11.18 -9.08 22.12
CA MET A 355 11.45 -7.71 22.53
C MET A 355 10.73 -7.40 23.85
N PRO A 356 11.43 -6.89 24.88
CA PRO A 356 10.79 -6.53 26.14
C PRO A 356 9.84 -5.34 25.96
N GLY A 357 8.84 -5.25 26.84
CA GLY A 357 7.91 -4.11 26.82
C GLY A 357 8.62 -2.77 27.05
N TYR A 358 8.18 -1.74 26.35
CA TYR A 358 8.63 -0.35 26.50
C TYR A 358 7.47 0.51 27.03
N GLY A 359 7.77 1.45 27.93
CA GLY A 359 6.74 2.28 28.60
C GLY A 359 5.81 1.51 29.55
N SER A 360 5.93 0.19 29.63
CA SER A 360 5.19 -0.69 30.54
C SER A 360 5.84 -2.08 30.65
N THR A 361 5.56 -2.79 31.75
CA THR A 361 5.95 -4.18 31.95
C THR A 361 4.91 -5.11 31.32
N CYS A 362 5.13 -5.49 30.06
CA CYS A 362 4.24 -6.34 29.27
C CYS A 362 5.02 -7.13 28.21
N GLY A 363 4.36 -8.04 27.52
CA GLY A 363 4.98 -8.88 26.48
C GLY A 363 5.58 -10.18 27.02
N GLY A 364 6.46 -10.79 26.21
CA GLY A 364 7.19 -12.00 26.53
C GLY A 364 6.70 -13.25 25.78
N LYS A 365 7.39 -14.36 26.00
CA LYS A 365 7.05 -15.66 25.43
C LYS A 365 6.01 -16.36 26.30
N ILE A 366 4.91 -16.80 25.70
CA ILE A 366 3.82 -17.51 26.38
C ILE A 366 3.62 -18.86 25.70
N SER A 367 3.82 -19.95 26.45
CA SER A 367 3.46 -21.29 25.98
C SER A 367 1.98 -21.50 26.19
N VAL A 368 1.22 -21.74 25.12
CA VAL A 368 -0.24 -21.92 25.18
C VAL A 368 -0.58 -23.40 25.15
N GLY A 369 -1.45 -23.84 26.07
CA GLY A 369 -2.03 -25.19 26.09
C GLY A 369 -3.38 -25.26 25.40
N SER A 370 -4.12 -26.36 25.57
CA SER A 370 -5.50 -26.50 25.06
C SER A 370 -6.49 -25.52 25.70
N ASP A 371 -6.18 -25.06 26.91
CA ASP A 371 -6.98 -24.10 27.67
C ASP A 371 -6.72 -22.67 27.23
N TRP A 372 -7.73 -21.81 27.41
CA TRP A 372 -7.64 -20.41 27.06
C TRP A 372 -6.69 -19.65 28.00
N THR A 373 -5.62 -19.12 27.43
CA THR A 373 -4.71 -18.16 28.07
C THR A 373 -5.08 -16.74 27.65
N ARG A 374 -5.21 -15.82 28.60
CA ARG A 374 -5.57 -14.42 28.33
C ARG A 374 -4.34 -13.53 28.23
N ILE A 375 -4.41 -12.53 27.35
CA ILE A 375 -3.46 -11.43 27.25
C ILE A 375 -4.24 -10.12 27.07
N SER A 376 -3.69 -9.01 27.53
CA SER A 376 -4.33 -7.70 27.42
C SER A 376 -3.33 -6.57 27.30
N SER A 377 -3.80 -5.41 26.85
CA SER A 377 -3.04 -4.16 26.93
C SER A 377 -2.75 -3.79 28.38
N PRO A 378 -1.65 -3.06 28.65
CA PRO A 378 -1.32 -2.60 29.99
C PRO A 378 -2.49 -1.84 30.66
N GLY A 379 -2.86 -2.26 31.87
CA GLY A 379 -3.88 -1.60 32.68
C GLY A 379 -5.33 -2.00 32.38
N TYR A 380 -5.61 -2.83 31.36
CA TYR A 380 -6.96 -3.26 31.01
C TYR A 380 -7.71 -3.87 32.22
N PRO A 381 -8.99 -3.53 32.49
CA PRO A 381 -9.93 -2.77 31.63
C PRO A 381 -9.85 -1.24 31.75
N LYS A 382 -8.86 -0.69 32.46
CA LYS A 382 -8.59 0.76 32.44
C LYS A 382 -7.78 1.12 31.21
N ASP A 383 -7.78 2.42 30.90
CA ASP A 383 -7.13 2.94 29.72
C ASP A 383 -5.60 2.76 29.81
N PHE A 384 -4.99 2.34 28.71
CA PHE A 384 -3.54 2.30 28.55
C PHE A 384 -2.99 3.73 28.27
N LYS A 385 -1.67 3.91 28.36
CA LYS A 385 -1.00 5.20 28.10
C LYS A 385 -0.32 5.23 26.74
N GLU A 386 -0.14 6.41 26.17
CA GLU A 386 0.72 6.61 25.01
C GLU A 386 2.19 6.24 25.31
N GLY A 387 2.95 5.92 24.28
CA GLY A 387 4.34 5.49 24.35
C GLY A 387 4.55 4.08 24.90
N GLN A 388 3.53 3.22 24.87
CA GLN A 388 3.62 1.85 25.37
C GLN A 388 3.73 0.84 24.22
N GLU A 389 4.66 -0.09 24.35
CA GLU A 389 4.88 -1.13 23.36
C GLU A 389 5.03 -2.47 24.04
N CYS A 390 4.32 -3.48 23.53
CA CYS A 390 4.37 -4.83 24.05
C CYS A 390 4.50 -5.83 22.90
N SER A 391 5.28 -6.88 23.10
CA SER A 391 5.46 -7.93 22.10
C SER A 391 5.29 -9.29 22.76
N TRP A 392 4.33 -10.07 22.27
CA TRP A 392 4.08 -11.43 22.75
C TRP A 392 4.39 -12.45 21.66
N LEU A 393 5.14 -13.48 22.04
CA LEU A 393 5.28 -14.70 21.24
C LEU A 393 4.44 -15.79 21.87
N LEU A 394 3.34 -16.14 21.22
CA LEU A 394 2.49 -17.26 21.61
C LEU A 394 3.04 -18.52 20.93
N GLN A 395 3.34 -19.56 21.71
CA GLN A 395 3.91 -20.81 21.22
C GLN A 395 3.03 -22.00 21.63
N ALA A 396 2.49 -22.70 20.63
CA ALA A 396 1.79 -23.96 20.81
C ALA A 396 2.78 -25.13 20.93
N PRO A 397 2.34 -26.30 21.46
CA PRO A 397 3.14 -27.52 21.44
C PRO A 397 3.42 -28.00 20.01
N SER A 398 4.40 -28.89 19.86
CA SER A 398 4.71 -29.53 18.58
C SER A 398 3.46 -30.14 17.94
N GLU A 399 3.34 -30.03 16.62
CA GLU A 399 2.19 -30.49 15.83
C GLU A 399 0.84 -29.79 16.15
N GLN A 400 0.87 -28.65 16.83
CA GLN A 400 -0.29 -27.79 17.08
C GLN A 400 -0.04 -26.38 16.56
N ILE A 401 -1.11 -25.61 16.44
CA ILE A 401 -1.07 -24.19 16.07
C ILE A 401 -1.80 -23.35 17.11
N VAL A 402 -1.54 -22.05 17.12
CA VAL A 402 -2.21 -21.09 17.98
C VAL A 402 -3.53 -20.65 17.35
N GLU A 403 -4.62 -20.73 18.11
CA GLU A 403 -5.89 -20.06 17.84
C GLU A 403 -6.03 -18.85 18.76
N PHE A 404 -6.23 -17.67 18.18
CA PHE A 404 -6.31 -16.39 18.86
C PHE A 404 -7.63 -15.68 18.56
N GLN A 405 -8.18 -14.98 19.55
CA GLN A 405 -9.34 -14.11 19.36
C GLN A 405 -9.39 -12.98 20.39
N PHE A 406 -9.85 -11.82 19.95
CA PHE A 406 -10.19 -10.71 20.85
C PHE A 406 -11.44 -11.04 21.67
N VAL A 407 -11.49 -10.52 22.89
CA VAL A 407 -12.60 -10.63 23.84
C VAL A 407 -12.75 -9.32 24.61
N GLY A 408 -13.92 -9.08 25.20
CA GLY A 408 -14.15 -7.84 25.94
C GLY A 408 -14.23 -6.61 25.03
N GLU A 409 -14.05 -5.43 25.62
CA GLU A 409 -14.04 -4.16 24.90
C GLU A 409 -12.72 -3.97 24.14
N PHE A 410 -12.82 -3.33 22.98
CA PHE A 410 -11.67 -3.05 22.13
C PHE A 410 -11.73 -1.60 21.66
N GLU A 411 -10.66 -0.87 21.91
CA GLU A 411 -10.48 0.50 21.43
C GLU A 411 -8.99 0.80 21.25
N MET A 412 -8.61 1.10 20.01
CA MET A 412 -7.31 1.72 19.68
C MET A 412 -7.54 2.93 18.77
N TYR A 413 -6.67 3.94 18.85
CA TYR A 413 -6.83 5.14 18.04
C TYR A 413 -6.64 4.88 16.54
N CYS A 414 -7.55 5.41 15.74
CA CYS A 414 -7.52 5.28 14.30
C CYS A 414 -8.10 6.52 13.61
N LYS A 415 -7.70 6.75 12.37
CA LYS A 415 -8.32 7.74 11.47
C LYS A 415 -9.38 7.05 10.64
N VAL A 416 -10.63 7.06 11.12
CA VAL A 416 -11.77 6.34 10.51
C VAL A 416 -11.97 6.72 9.05
N ARG A 417 -11.90 8.03 8.73
CA ARG A 417 -12.06 8.52 7.34
C ARG A 417 -11.05 7.92 6.38
N HIS A 418 -9.81 7.74 6.82
CA HIS A 418 -8.73 7.21 5.97
C HIS A 418 -8.55 5.70 6.08
N SER A 419 -9.30 5.02 6.96
CA SER A 419 -9.13 3.59 7.26
C SER A 419 -7.71 3.24 7.74
N LEU A 420 -7.13 4.10 8.59
CA LEU A 420 -5.75 3.94 9.07
C LEU A 420 -5.69 3.76 10.58
N CYS A 421 -4.89 2.79 11.01
CA CYS A 421 -4.53 2.65 12.41
C CYS A 421 -3.39 3.61 12.77
N MET A 422 -3.58 4.36 13.84
CA MET A 422 -2.54 5.21 14.42
C MET A 422 -1.90 4.48 15.60
N ASP A 423 -2.74 3.93 16.48
CA ASP A 423 -2.38 2.92 17.47
C ASP A 423 -2.98 1.57 17.04
N TYR A 424 -2.31 0.47 17.34
CA TYR A 424 -2.77 -0.83 16.85
C TYR A 424 -2.33 -2.02 17.69
N VAL A 425 -3.12 -3.09 17.54
CA VAL A 425 -2.68 -4.46 17.78
C VAL A 425 -2.40 -5.10 16.43
N GLU A 426 -1.16 -5.52 16.20
CA GLU A 426 -0.76 -6.26 15.00
C GLU A 426 -0.67 -7.76 15.31
N VAL A 427 -1.33 -8.59 14.50
CA VAL A 427 -1.28 -10.05 14.62
C VAL A 427 -0.55 -10.63 13.41
N ARG A 428 0.61 -11.26 13.66
CA ARG A 428 1.35 -12.01 12.64
C ARG A 428 1.13 -13.50 12.84
N ASN A 429 0.47 -14.11 11.87
CA ASN A 429 0.07 -15.52 11.89
C ASN A 429 0.74 -16.34 10.76
N SER A 430 1.73 -15.79 10.08
CA SER A 430 2.44 -16.39 8.94
C SER A 430 3.65 -17.22 9.37
N THR A 431 4.33 -17.84 8.39
CA THR A 431 5.62 -18.52 8.56
C THR A 431 6.82 -17.56 8.57
N ASP A 432 6.69 -16.40 7.95
CA ASP A 432 7.71 -15.35 7.92
C ASP A 432 7.23 -14.14 8.72
N PHE A 433 7.77 -13.97 9.93
CA PHE A 433 7.43 -12.85 10.82
C PHE A 433 8.09 -11.53 10.42
N ALA A 434 8.87 -11.51 9.33
CA ALA A 434 9.32 -10.31 8.64
C ALA A 434 8.17 -9.54 7.98
N ASN A 435 7.11 -10.23 7.56
CA ASN A 435 5.95 -9.60 6.94
C ASN A 435 5.09 -8.87 7.97
N THR A 436 4.62 -7.67 7.60
CA THR A 436 3.65 -6.94 8.41
C THR A 436 2.37 -7.76 8.54
N GLY A 437 1.84 -7.84 9.76
CA GLY A 437 0.63 -8.59 10.09
C GLY A 437 -0.65 -7.78 9.93
N MET A 438 -1.75 -8.36 10.41
CA MET A 438 -3.07 -7.72 10.42
C MET A 438 -3.14 -6.68 11.54
N ARG A 439 -3.36 -5.41 11.20
CA ARG A 439 -3.53 -4.33 12.19
C ARG A 439 -5.00 -4.12 12.56
N TYR A 440 -5.28 -4.22 13.85
CA TYR A 440 -6.59 -3.94 14.45
C TYR A 440 -6.55 -2.63 15.23
N CYS A 441 -7.53 -1.77 14.96
CA CYS A 441 -7.73 -0.51 15.64
C CYS A 441 -9.18 -0.01 15.44
N CYS A 442 -9.49 1.18 15.97
CA CYS A 442 -10.82 1.74 16.15
C CYS A 442 -11.61 1.03 17.27
N TYR A 443 -12.81 1.54 17.55
CA TYR A 443 -13.74 0.91 18.47
C TYR A 443 -14.39 -0.33 17.86
N GLY A 444 -14.66 -1.33 18.71
CA GLY A 444 -15.44 -2.51 18.37
C GLY A 444 -14.58 -3.76 18.29
N THR A 445 -14.95 -4.76 19.07
CA THR A 445 -14.19 -6.02 19.22
C THR A 445 -14.16 -6.78 17.90
N PRO A 446 -12.98 -7.04 17.33
CA PRO A 446 -12.88 -7.88 16.13
C PRO A 446 -13.42 -9.28 16.41
N GLN A 447 -14.30 -9.77 15.54
CA GLN A 447 -14.99 -11.06 15.72
C GLN A 447 -14.26 -12.22 15.05
N THR A 448 -13.20 -11.94 14.29
CA THR A 448 -12.44 -12.94 13.55
C THR A 448 -11.56 -13.75 14.48
N LYS A 449 -11.64 -15.08 14.36
CA LYS A 449 -10.67 -16.00 14.99
C LYS A 449 -9.48 -16.16 14.06
N ILE A 450 -8.29 -15.95 14.59
CA ILE A 450 -7.05 -15.99 13.82
C ILE A 450 -6.31 -17.27 14.21
N ARG A 451 -5.78 -17.96 13.21
CA ARG A 451 -4.97 -19.17 13.41
C ARG A 451 -3.60 -18.98 12.80
N SER A 452 -2.55 -19.43 13.49
CA SER A 452 -1.20 -19.39 12.97
C SER A 452 -0.96 -20.48 11.93
N ALA A 453 -0.08 -20.18 10.97
CA ALA A 453 0.41 -21.14 9.99
C ALA A 453 1.42 -22.13 10.60
N THR A 454 2.00 -21.78 11.75
CA THR A 454 2.99 -22.58 12.48
C THR A 454 2.60 -22.70 13.95
N GLN A 455 3.44 -23.35 14.77
CA GLN A 455 3.29 -23.36 16.23
C GLN A 455 3.42 -21.98 16.88
N ASP A 456 3.95 -20.98 16.16
CA ASP A 456 4.20 -19.65 16.70
C ASP A 456 3.21 -18.61 16.12
N MET A 457 2.79 -17.67 16.96
CA MET A 457 2.04 -16.46 16.60
C MET A 457 2.63 -15.26 17.33
N VAL A 458 2.72 -14.11 16.67
CA VAL A 458 3.22 -12.87 17.27
C VAL A 458 2.10 -11.86 17.38
N ILE A 459 1.98 -11.27 18.57
CA ILE A 459 1.07 -10.16 18.84
C ILE A 459 1.92 -8.95 19.23
N LEU A 460 1.73 -7.84 18.52
CA LEU A 460 2.40 -6.58 18.81
C LEU A 460 1.36 -5.56 19.21
N PHE A 461 1.59 -4.85 20.29
CA PHE A 461 0.80 -3.70 20.72
C PHE A 461 1.69 -2.47 20.64
N ARG A 462 1.21 -1.42 19.98
CA ARG A 462 1.92 -0.14 19.79
C ARG A 462 0.93 1.01 20.03
N SER A 463 1.20 1.84 21.04
CA SER A 463 0.43 3.06 21.34
C SER A 463 1.26 4.33 21.13
N PHE A 464 1.47 4.74 19.87
CA PHE A 464 2.32 5.87 19.56
C PHE A 464 1.67 7.24 19.81
N TYR A 465 0.34 7.34 19.76
CA TYR A 465 -0.34 8.63 19.66
C TYR A 465 -1.15 9.04 20.88
N ARG A 466 -1.97 8.15 21.46
CA ARG A 466 -2.80 8.48 22.63
C ARG A 466 -3.23 7.25 23.42
N GLY A 467 -3.70 7.46 24.64
CA GLY A 467 -4.38 6.42 25.42
C GLY A 467 -5.78 6.05 24.91
N GLY A 468 -6.28 4.90 25.35
CA GLY A 468 -7.62 4.37 25.07
C GLY A 468 -7.93 3.12 25.88
N LYS A 469 -9.10 2.48 25.72
CA LYS A 469 -9.46 1.27 26.51
C LYS A 469 -8.52 0.09 26.27
N GLY A 470 -7.97 -0.03 25.07
CA GLY A 470 -7.03 -1.11 24.72
C GLY A 470 -7.74 -2.37 24.27
N PHE A 471 -7.24 -3.52 24.69
CA PHE A 471 -7.80 -4.82 24.29
C PHE A 471 -7.64 -5.88 25.38
N GLU A 472 -8.53 -6.85 25.34
CA GLU A 472 -8.30 -8.18 25.89
C GLU A 472 -8.39 -9.22 24.77
N ALA A 473 -7.58 -10.26 24.85
CA ALA A 473 -7.61 -11.38 23.93
C ALA A 473 -7.34 -12.68 24.67
N ARG A 474 -7.69 -13.79 24.02
CA ARG A 474 -7.37 -15.13 24.50
C ARG A 474 -6.81 -15.98 23.37
N ALA A 475 -5.89 -16.86 23.74
CA ALA A 475 -5.24 -17.79 22.84
C ALA A 475 -5.19 -19.20 23.44
N ARG A 476 -5.14 -20.22 22.58
CA ARG A 476 -4.94 -21.63 22.94
C ARG A 476 -4.27 -22.38 21.81
N ALA A 477 -3.71 -23.55 22.10
CA ALA A 477 -3.24 -24.50 21.12
C ALA A 477 -4.40 -25.36 20.60
N VAL A 478 -4.40 -25.62 19.28
CA VAL A 478 -5.34 -26.52 18.61
C VAL A 478 -4.59 -27.49 17.68
N PRO A 479 -5.02 -28.76 17.55
CA PRO A 479 -4.38 -29.72 16.66
C PRO A 479 -4.39 -29.32 15.18
N LEU A 480 -3.31 -29.62 14.46
CA LEU A 480 -3.18 -29.46 12.99
C LEU A 480 -4.17 -30.30 12.15
N GLN A 481 -4.88 -31.26 12.77
CA GLN A 481 -5.70 -32.24 12.06
C GLN A 481 -7.19 -31.84 12.02
N GLY A 482 -7.50 -30.86 11.20
CA GLY A 482 -8.82 -30.74 10.61
C GLY A 482 -8.79 -31.24 9.17
N THR A 483 -9.49 -32.33 8.89
CA THR A 483 -9.88 -32.62 7.51
C THR A 483 -11.03 -31.70 7.15
N TRP A 484 -10.85 -30.89 6.10
CA TRP A 484 -11.93 -30.10 5.55
C TRP A 484 -13.16 -30.97 5.28
N ARG A 485 -14.35 -30.47 5.64
CA ARG A 485 -15.57 -31.05 5.10
C ARG A 485 -15.59 -30.85 3.59
N SER A 486 -16.39 -31.67 2.91
CA SER A 486 -16.67 -31.53 1.49
C SER A 486 -17.03 -30.07 1.18
N TRP A 487 -16.51 -29.57 0.06
CA TRP A 487 -16.90 -28.25 -0.43
C TRP A 487 -18.41 -28.16 -0.61
N SER A 488 -18.97 -26.98 -0.35
CA SER A 488 -20.31 -26.64 -0.79
C SER A 488 -20.42 -26.76 -2.31
N PRO A 489 -21.64 -26.90 -2.84
CA PRO A 489 -21.87 -26.60 -4.25
C PRO A 489 -21.34 -25.21 -4.57
N TRP A 490 -20.86 -25.03 -5.81
CA TRP A 490 -20.50 -23.71 -6.30
C TRP A 490 -21.72 -22.79 -6.32
N THR A 491 -21.54 -21.51 -6.01
CA THR A 491 -22.57 -20.50 -6.23
C THR A 491 -22.91 -20.40 -7.72
N PRO A 492 -24.10 -19.89 -8.07
CA PRO A 492 -24.38 -19.45 -9.44
C PRO A 492 -23.27 -18.53 -9.94
N CYS A 493 -22.94 -18.65 -11.22
CA CYS A 493 -21.93 -17.82 -11.84
C CYS A 493 -22.43 -16.38 -11.93
N THR A 494 -21.57 -15.40 -11.62
CA THR A 494 -21.96 -13.97 -11.68
C THR A 494 -22.19 -13.45 -13.10
N ALA A 495 -21.80 -14.21 -14.13
CA ALA A 495 -22.10 -13.92 -15.54
C ALA A 495 -22.51 -15.21 -16.28
N SER A 496 -23.31 -15.09 -17.33
CA SER A 496 -23.89 -16.24 -18.05
C SER A 496 -22.96 -16.88 -19.09
N CYS A 497 -21.96 -16.16 -19.63
CA CYS A 497 -21.04 -16.63 -20.67
C CYS A 497 -19.74 -15.80 -20.68
N GLY A 498 -18.78 -16.18 -21.53
CA GLY A 498 -17.61 -15.36 -21.86
C GLY A 498 -16.44 -15.43 -20.87
N ALA A 499 -16.45 -16.33 -19.89
CA ALA A 499 -15.50 -16.33 -18.76
C ALA A 499 -15.50 -15.01 -17.96
N CYS A 500 -16.61 -14.28 -17.98
CA CYS A 500 -16.79 -13.00 -17.29
C CYS A 500 -17.27 -13.13 -15.85
N GLY A 501 -17.71 -14.33 -15.47
CA GLY A 501 -18.29 -14.60 -14.17
C GLY A 501 -17.29 -15.31 -13.26
N SER A 502 -17.42 -15.04 -11.97
CA SER A 502 -16.79 -15.79 -10.90
C SER A 502 -17.87 -16.54 -10.13
N ARG A 503 -17.54 -17.73 -9.67
CA ARG A 503 -18.34 -18.46 -8.68
C ARG A 503 -17.43 -18.82 -7.53
N MET A 504 -18.00 -18.92 -6.35
CA MET A 504 -17.28 -19.31 -5.15
C MET A 504 -17.89 -20.57 -4.56
N ARG A 505 -17.09 -21.33 -3.84
CA ARG A 505 -17.58 -22.40 -2.95
C ARG A 505 -16.87 -22.28 -1.62
N VAL A 506 -17.52 -22.75 -0.58
CA VAL A 506 -17.03 -22.67 0.79
C VAL A 506 -16.94 -24.06 1.38
N ARG A 507 -15.97 -24.29 2.27
CA ARG A 507 -15.84 -25.52 3.04
C ARG A 507 -15.68 -25.17 4.49
N THR A 508 -16.15 -26.06 5.36
CA THR A 508 -16.09 -25.85 6.80
C THR A 508 -15.11 -26.83 7.42
N CYS A 509 -14.28 -26.32 8.32
CA CYS A 509 -13.41 -27.15 9.12
C CYS A 509 -14.21 -27.68 10.33
N PRO A 510 -14.02 -28.95 10.75
CA PRO A 510 -14.67 -29.47 11.95
C PRO A 510 -14.44 -28.58 13.17
N PRO A 511 -15.45 -28.40 14.04
CA PRO A 511 -15.30 -27.62 15.28
C PRO A 511 -14.14 -28.17 16.13
N GLY A 512 -13.20 -27.31 16.52
CA GLY A 512 -12.04 -27.70 17.32
C GLY A 512 -10.82 -28.19 16.53
N ALA A 513 -10.91 -28.30 15.20
CA ALA A 513 -9.81 -28.74 14.36
C ALA A 513 -9.24 -27.60 13.50
N ALA A 514 -7.99 -27.71 13.05
CA ALA A 514 -7.35 -26.78 12.12
C ALA A 514 -7.12 -27.41 10.74
N CYS A 515 -7.73 -26.85 9.70
CA CYS A 515 -7.60 -27.38 8.34
C CYS A 515 -6.68 -26.45 7.52
N SER A 516 -5.68 -27.01 6.83
CA SER A 516 -4.72 -26.23 6.03
C SER A 516 -5.33 -25.77 4.67
N GLY A 517 -5.13 -24.50 4.32
CA GLY A 517 -5.64 -23.88 3.08
C GLY A 517 -6.82 -22.90 3.31
N SER A 518 -7.31 -22.26 2.25
CA SER A 518 -8.42 -21.31 2.35
C SER A 518 -9.77 -22.02 2.58
N PRO A 519 -10.69 -21.48 3.41
CA PRO A 519 -12.07 -21.96 3.52
C PRO A 519 -12.94 -21.56 2.31
N VAL A 520 -12.43 -20.68 1.44
CA VAL A 520 -13.11 -20.16 0.26
C VAL A 520 -12.26 -20.40 -0.98
N GLU A 521 -12.88 -20.93 -2.02
CA GLU A 521 -12.28 -21.08 -3.33
C GLU A 521 -13.12 -20.33 -4.36
N THR A 522 -12.46 -19.55 -5.21
CA THR A 522 -13.09 -18.77 -6.27
C THR A 522 -12.57 -19.26 -7.62
N GLN A 523 -13.47 -19.43 -8.58
CA GLN A 523 -13.13 -19.88 -9.93
C GLN A 523 -13.89 -19.04 -10.98
N THR A 524 -13.22 -18.76 -12.09
CA THR A 524 -13.87 -18.26 -13.30
C THR A 524 -14.84 -19.31 -13.86
N CYS A 525 -16.04 -18.92 -14.22
CA CYS A 525 -17.10 -19.82 -14.68
C CYS A 525 -17.75 -19.34 -15.98
N ASN A 526 -18.54 -20.23 -16.59
CA ASN A 526 -19.22 -20.00 -17.86
C ASN A 526 -18.25 -19.57 -18.97
N VAL A 527 -17.23 -20.41 -19.18
CA VAL A 527 -16.15 -20.21 -20.15
C VAL A 527 -16.54 -20.52 -21.59
N HIS A 528 -17.81 -20.72 -21.92
CA HIS A 528 -18.21 -20.81 -23.32
C HIS A 528 -18.24 -19.40 -23.91
N ALA A 529 -17.84 -19.30 -25.17
CA ALA A 529 -17.97 -18.05 -25.92
C ALA A 529 -19.44 -17.57 -25.84
N CYS A 530 -19.64 -16.29 -25.56
CA CYS A 530 -20.97 -15.70 -25.66
C CYS A 530 -21.42 -15.74 -27.12
N THR A 531 -22.42 -16.57 -27.43
CA THR A 531 -22.98 -16.69 -28.77
C THR A 531 -24.36 -16.06 -28.81
N GLY A 532 -24.52 -15.00 -29.61
CA GLY A 532 -25.79 -14.34 -29.83
C GLY A 532 -25.93 -13.04 -29.05
N LEU A 533 -27.05 -12.88 -28.36
CA LEU A 533 -27.48 -11.63 -27.76
C LEU A 533 -27.13 -11.59 -26.25
N CYS A 534 -26.27 -10.66 -25.85
CA CYS A 534 -25.94 -10.34 -24.47
C CYS A 534 -26.97 -9.36 -23.87
N ALA A 535 -27.26 -9.52 -22.58
CA ALA A 535 -28.09 -8.59 -21.83
C ALA A 535 -27.41 -7.23 -21.73
N THR A 536 -27.85 -6.29 -22.56
CA THR A 536 -27.41 -4.90 -22.56
C THR A 536 -28.51 -4.04 -21.95
N ARG A 537 -28.15 -3.02 -21.16
CA ARG A 537 -29.14 -2.03 -20.74
C ARG A 537 -29.33 -1.05 -21.90
N LYS A 538 -30.52 -1.04 -22.52
CA LYS A 538 -30.97 0.13 -23.28
C LYS A 538 -31.89 0.94 -22.41
N THR A 539 -31.71 2.25 -22.52
CA THR A 539 -32.59 3.23 -21.91
C THR A 539 -33.59 3.68 -22.96
N GLU A 540 -34.88 3.38 -22.75
CA GLU A 540 -35.98 3.81 -23.63
C GLU A 540 -36.89 4.79 -22.88
N GLU A 541 -37.56 5.66 -23.63
CA GLU A 541 -38.55 6.60 -23.07
C GLU A 541 -39.90 5.87 -22.89
N ALA A 542 -40.35 5.78 -21.65
CA ALA A 542 -41.63 5.19 -21.28
C ALA A 542 -42.41 6.12 -20.33
N GLU A 543 -43.70 5.86 -20.14
CA GLU A 543 -44.49 6.60 -19.16
C GLU A 543 -43.98 6.35 -17.73
N CYS A 544 -43.86 7.42 -16.95
CA CYS A 544 -43.35 7.38 -15.59
C CYS A 544 -44.32 6.64 -14.65
N SER A 545 -43.82 5.71 -13.83
CA SER A 545 -44.62 5.06 -12.77
C SER A 545 -44.43 5.73 -11.40
N GLY A 546 -45.46 5.67 -10.55
CA GLY A 546 -45.45 6.28 -9.21
C GLY A 546 -45.93 7.74 -9.22
N PHE A 547 -45.47 8.57 -8.27
CA PHE A 547 -45.90 9.96 -8.09
C PHE A 547 -45.73 10.83 -9.36
N LEU A 548 -44.78 10.48 -10.23
CA LEU A 548 -44.52 11.15 -11.51
C LEU A 548 -45.48 10.75 -12.65
N GLY A 549 -46.29 9.70 -12.47
CA GLY A 549 -47.33 9.28 -13.43
C GLY A 549 -48.63 10.09 -13.32
N LEU A 550 -48.69 11.04 -12.39
CA LEU A 550 -49.85 11.94 -12.19
C LEU A 550 -49.78 13.21 -13.04
N PHE A 551 -48.65 13.45 -13.72
CA PHE A 551 -48.45 14.62 -14.58
C PHE A 551 -48.44 14.20 -16.05
N SER A 552 -49.43 14.67 -16.82
CA SER A 552 -49.53 14.35 -18.25
C SER A 552 -48.40 15.01 -19.05
N GLY A 553 -47.71 14.22 -19.88
CA GLY A 553 -46.67 14.70 -20.81
C GLY A 553 -45.21 14.42 -20.41
N ILE A 554 -44.95 13.82 -19.25
CA ILE A 554 -43.58 13.48 -18.82
C ILE A 554 -43.23 12.05 -19.23
N ARG A 555 -42.20 11.90 -20.08
CA ARG A 555 -41.60 10.60 -20.43
C ARG A 555 -40.36 10.35 -19.59
N CYS A 556 -40.33 9.23 -18.89
CA CYS A 556 -39.19 8.81 -18.07
C CYS A 556 -38.33 7.80 -18.84
N LYS A 557 -37.01 7.94 -18.67
CA LYS A 557 -36.04 6.97 -19.16
C LYS A 557 -36.06 5.74 -18.26
N LYS A 558 -36.55 4.62 -18.79
CA LYS A 558 -36.60 3.34 -18.09
C LYS A 558 -35.53 2.43 -18.67
N ASP A 559 -34.63 1.96 -17.81
CA ASP A 559 -33.64 0.96 -18.21
C ASP A 559 -34.36 -0.37 -18.40
N ARG A 560 -34.32 -0.87 -19.64
CA ARG A 560 -34.79 -2.20 -19.98
C ARG A 560 -33.58 -3.02 -20.39
N THR A 561 -33.46 -4.19 -19.78
CA THR A 561 -32.51 -5.20 -20.24
C THR A 561 -32.98 -5.72 -21.59
N VAL A 562 -32.25 -5.39 -22.65
CA VAL A 562 -32.49 -5.88 -24.01
C VAL A 562 -31.33 -6.75 -24.42
N MET A 563 -31.68 -7.83 -25.11
CA MET A 563 -30.71 -8.77 -25.64
C MET A 563 -30.18 -8.18 -26.96
N ALA A 564 -28.89 -7.83 -27.02
CA ALA A 564 -28.21 -7.26 -28.20
C ALA A 564 -26.93 -8.06 -28.55
N PRO A 565 -26.46 -8.10 -29.81
CA PRO A 565 -25.33 -8.96 -30.20
C PRO A 565 -24.09 -8.69 -29.35
N CYS A 566 -23.49 -9.74 -28.79
CA CYS A 566 -22.31 -9.63 -27.92
C CYS A 566 -21.12 -9.03 -28.70
N GLN A 567 -20.60 -7.88 -28.25
CA GLN A 567 -19.45 -7.22 -28.91
C GLN A 567 -18.16 -8.04 -28.83
N ASN A 568 -17.98 -8.84 -27.77
CA ASN A 568 -16.84 -9.75 -27.61
C ASN A 568 -17.35 -11.10 -27.09
N ALA A 569 -16.83 -12.19 -27.65
CA ALA A 569 -17.20 -13.55 -27.25
C ALA A 569 -16.65 -13.95 -25.87
N CYS A 570 -15.57 -13.31 -25.40
CA CYS A 570 -14.90 -13.58 -24.14
C CYS A 570 -14.53 -12.29 -23.40
N CYS A 571 -14.39 -12.37 -22.08
CA CYS A 571 -13.91 -11.28 -21.25
C CYS A 571 -12.41 -11.03 -21.43
N PRO A 572 -11.94 -9.80 -21.15
CA PRO A 572 -10.53 -9.45 -21.28
C PRO A 572 -9.60 -10.43 -20.55
N GLY A 573 -8.54 -10.87 -21.23
CA GLY A 573 -7.62 -11.91 -20.73
C GLY A 573 -8.00 -13.35 -21.09
N PHE A 574 -9.07 -13.55 -21.85
CA PHE A 574 -9.48 -14.86 -22.39
C PHE A 574 -9.68 -14.78 -23.92
N THR A 575 -9.28 -15.83 -24.64
CA THR A 575 -9.47 -15.95 -26.09
C THR A 575 -10.33 -17.16 -26.43
N VAL A 576 -11.02 -17.10 -27.58
CA VAL A 576 -11.82 -18.22 -28.05
C VAL A 576 -10.90 -19.28 -28.65
N VAL A 577 -10.79 -20.42 -28.00
CA VAL A 577 -10.15 -21.63 -28.51
C VAL A 577 -11.20 -22.73 -28.53
N ALA A 578 -11.50 -23.26 -29.73
CA ALA A 578 -12.53 -24.29 -29.94
C ALA A 578 -13.90 -23.96 -29.28
N GLY A 579 -14.37 -22.71 -29.43
CA GLY A 579 -15.67 -22.27 -28.90
C GLY A 579 -15.71 -21.99 -27.39
N ARG A 580 -14.56 -22.06 -26.70
CA ARG A 580 -14.43 -21.74 -25.28
C ARG A 580 -13.43 -20.61 -25.04
N CYS A 581 -13.74 -19.76 -24.09
CA CYS A 581 -12.88 -18.72 -23.54
C CYS A 581 -11.82 -19.33 -22.64
N VAL A 582 -10.61 -19.46 -23.18
CA VAL A 582 -9.43 -19.97 -22.48
C VAL A 582 -8.54 -18.79 -22.10
N ARG A 583 -8.01 -18.81 -20.88
CA ARG A 583 -7.14 -17.74 -20.37
C ARG A 583 -5.85 -17.72 -21.20
N LEU A 584 -5.46 -16.54 -21.67
CA LEU A 584 -4.20 -16.31 -22.37
C LEU A 584 -3.01 -16.72 -21.50
#